data_AF-A0A957KNH2-F1
#
_entry.id   AF-A0A957KNH2-F1
#
_cell.length_a   1.000
_cell.length_b   1.000
_cell.length_c   1.000
_cell.angle_alpha   90.00
_cell.angle_beta   90.00
_cell.angle_gamma   90.00
#
_symmetry.space_group_name_H-M   'P 1'
#
loop_
_entity.id
_entity.type
_entity.pdbx_description
1 polymer ?
#
loop_
_entity_poly.entity_id
_entity_poly.type
_entity_poly.pdbx_seq_one_letter_code
_entity_poly.pdbx_strand_id
1 'polypeptide(L)'
;MSESIHPIFEPANLSDQERSRLHNLEALVAAGIEPYPARVKRTHTVADARALFERGDAGEDAVTVTGRIKRMRIMGKMSFADLE
;
A
#
# COMPACT_ATOMS: atom_id res chain seq x y z
N MET A 1 9.05 21.16 -13.94
CA MET A 1 8.44 20.30 -14.99
C MET A 1 9.50 19.30 -15.38
N SER A 2 9.50 18.13 -14.73
CA SER A 2 10.50 17.09 -15.00
C SER A 2 10.13 16.44 -16.32
N GLU A 3 10.97 16.60 -17.35
CA GLU A 3 10.84 15.84 -18.59
C GLU A 3 10.87 14.34 -18.27
N SER A 4 9.95 13.61 -18.88
CA SER A 4 9.86 12.15 -18.81
C SER A 4 11.15 11.54 -19.36
N ILE A 5 11.95 10.95 -18.46
CA ILE A 5 13.29 10.40 -18.70
C ILE A 5 13.27 9.23 -19.70
N HIS A 6 12.10 8.72 -20.09
CA HIS A 6 11.94 7.63 -21.04
C HIS A 6 10.57 7.68 -21.75
N PRO A 7 10.47 7.39 -23.06
CA PRO A 7 9.23 7.47 -23.86
C PRO A 7 8.07 6.58 -23.37
N ILE A 8 8.36 5.58 -22.53
CA ILE A 8 7.32 4.72 -21.92
C ILE A 8 6.52 5.44 -20.83
N PHE A 9 7.06 6.53 -20.28
CA PHE A 9 6.40 7.35 -19.24
C PHE A 9 5.71 8.58 -19.82
N GLU A 10 5.63 8.69 -21.15
CA GLU A 10 4.81 9.72 -21.78
C GLU A 10 3.33 9.47 -21.46
N PRO A 11 2.56 10.49 -21.04
CA PRO A 11 1.15 10.34 -20.68
C PRO A 11 0.29 9.74 -21.78
N ALA A 12 0.68 9.94 -23.05
CA ALA A 12 0.01 9.40 -24.23
C ALA A 12 0.18 7.88 -24.38
N ASN A 13 1.23 7.29 -23.79
CA ASN A 13 1.59 5.88 -23.91
C ASN A 13 1.20 5.03 -22.68
N LEU A 14 0.60 5.65 -21.65
CA LEU A 14 0.16 4.94 -20.44
C LEU A 14 -1.13 4.15 -20.69
N SER A 15 -1.16 2.92 -20.18
CA SER A 15 -2.39 2.14 -20.05
C SER A 15 -3.38 2.80 -19.09
N ASP A 16 -4.66 2.41 -19.17
CA ASP A 16 -5.69 2.91 -18.25
C ASP A 16 -5.34 2.64 -16.78
N GLN A 17 -4.73 1.48 -16.49
CA GLN A 17 -4.29 1.12 -15.16
C GLN A 17 -3.16 2.05 -14.66
N GLU A 18 -2.19 2.37 -15.50
CA GLU A 18 -1.08 3.27 -15.14
C GLU A 18 -1.58 4.69 -14.94
N ARG A 19 -2.46 5.16 -15.83
CA ARG A 19 -3.11 6.48 -15.70
C ARG A 19 -3.89 6.58 -14.39
N SER A 20 -4.66 5.56 -14.01
CA SER A 20 -5.36 5.52 -12.72
C SER A 20 -4.39 5.55 -11.54
N ARG A 21 -3.27 4.82 -11.60
CA ARG A 21 -2.23 4.84 -10.55
C ARG A 21 -1.56 6.21 -10.44
N LEU A 22 -1.32 6.88 -11.56
CA LEU A 22 -0.77 8.24 -11.58
C LEU A 22 -1.74 9.25 -10.94
N HIS A 23 -3.03 9.21 -11.30
CA HIS A 23 -4.03 10.07 -10.64
C HIS A 23 -4.11 9.81 -9.13
N ASN A 24 -4.04 8.55 -8.69
CA ASN A 24 -4.01 8.23 -7.26
C ASN A 24 -2.75 8.78 -6.58
N LEU A 25 -1.59 8.72 -7.25
CA LEU A 25 -0.34 9.30 -6.76
C LEU A 25 -0.46 10.82 -6.58
N GLU A 26 -0.99 11.52 -7.58
CA GLU A 26 -1.23 12.96 -7.53
C GLU A 26 -2.20 13.33 -6.40
N ALA A 27 -3.26 12.55 -6.21
CA ALA A 27 -4.21 12.74 -5.11
C ALA A 27 -3.56 12.57 -3.73
N LEU A 28 -2.68 11.58 -3.55
CA LEU A 28 -1.91 11.40 -2.32
C LEU A 28 -1.02 12.61 -2.03
N VAL A 29 -0.30 13.09 -3.04
CA VAL A 29 0.57 14.28 -2.92
C VAL A 29 -0.26 15.53 -2.59
N ALA A 30 -1.39 15.74 -3.27
CA ALA A 30 -2.29 16.87 -3.00
C ALA A 30 -2.89 16.84 -1.59
N ALA A 31 -3.09 15.64 -1.03
CA ALA A 31 -3.52 15.44 0.36
C ALA A 31 -2.38 15.58 1.38
N GLY A 32 -1.14 15.85 0.95
CA GLY A 32 0.04 15.95 1.82
C GLY A 32 0.56 14.61 2.33
N ILE A 33 0.13 13.50 1.73
CA ILE A 33 0.58 12.15 2.08
C ILE A 33 1.80 11.81 1.23
N GLU A 34 2.95 11.54 1.87
CA GLU A 34 4.17 11.10 1.19
C GLU A 34 3.97 9.68 0.63
N PRO A 35 3.93 9.48 -0.72
CA PRO A 35 3.61 8.18 -1.30
C PRO A 35 4.72 7.15 -1.13
N TYR A 36 5.97 7.62 -0.99
CA TYR A 36 7.18 6.80 -0.87
C TYR A 36 8.00 7.22 0.35
N PRO A 37 7.48 6.99 1.57
CA PRO A 37 8.17 7.42 2.79
C PRO A 37 9.47 6.62 2.98
N ALA A 38 10.53 7.31 3.42
CA ALA A 38 11.83 6.68 3.64
C ALA A 38 11.82 5.63 4.78
N ARG A 39 10.92 5.79 5.75
CA ARG A 39 10.78 4.89 6.90
C ARG A 39 9.32 4.68 7.26
N VAL A 40 8.99 3.44 7.62
CA VAL A 40 7.69 3.05 8.16
C VAL A 40 7.90 2.26 9.44
N LYS A 41 7.01 2.41 10.42
CA LYS A 41 7.09 1.66 11.68
C LYS A 41 6.53 0.25 11.45
N ARG A 42 7.40 -0.77 11.49
CA ARG A 42 7.00 -2.18 11.48
C ARG A 42 7.36 -2.81 12.82
N THR A 43 6.39 -3.46 13.44
CA THR A 43 6.60 -4.16 14.73
C THR A 43 6.77 -5.66 14.52
N HIS A 44 6.05 -6.24 13.57
CA HIS A 44 6.02 -7.68 13.31
C HIS A 44 6.08 -7.93 11.80
N THR A 45 6.58 -9.10 11.41
CA THR A 45 6.30 -9.63 10.08
C THR A 45 4.87 -10.20 10.03
N VAL A 46 4.33 -10.40 8.83
CA VAL A 46 3.02 -11.07 8.67
C VAL A 46 3.06 -12.49 9.26
N ALA A 47 4.18 -13.19 9.10
CA ALA A 47 4.37 -14.52 9.68
C ALA A 47 4.38 -14.50 11.22
N ASP A 48 5.10 -13.55 11.82
CA ASP A 48 5.17 -13.43 13.28
C ASP A 48 3.81 -13.06 13.88
N ALA A 49 3.10 -12.13 13.24
CA ALA A 49 1.77 -11.73 13.68
C ALA A 49 0.76 -12.89 13.62
N ARG A 50 0.82 -13.70 12.56
CA ARG A 50 0.00 -14.93 12.44
C ARG A 50 0.36 -15.95 13.51
N ALA A 51 1.65 -16.20 13.72
CA ALA A 51 2.11 -17.15 14.72
C ALA A 51 1.74 -16.70 16.15
N LEU A 52 1.82 -15.39 16.45
CA LEU A 52 1.37 -14.82 17.72
C LEU A 52 -0.11 -15.10 17.98
N PHE A 53 -0.95 -14.88 16.97
CA PHE A 53 -2.37 -15.18 17.03
C PHE A 53 -2.66 -16.67 17.20
N GLU A 54 -1.98 -17.53 16.42
CA GLU A 54 -2.17 -18.99 16.47
C GLU A 54 -1.77 -19.60 17.81
N ARG A 55 -0.76 -19.05 18.51
CA ARG A 55 -0.35 -19.50 19.84
C ARG A 55 -1.28 -19.05 20.97
N GLY A 56 -2.20 -18.11 20.71
CA GLY A 56 -3.02 -17.49 21.74
C GLY A 56 -2.26 -16.48 22.60
N ASP A 57 -1.03 -16.11 22.21
CA ASP A 57 -0.21 -15.08 22.86
C ASP A 57 -0.54 -13.67 22.35
N ALA A 58 -1.55 -13.54 21.50
CA ALA A 58 -2.04 -12.25 21.04
C ALA A 58 -2.70 -11.53 22.22
N GLY A 59 -1.93 -10.67 22.88
CA GLY A 59 -2.43 -9.73 23.87
C GLY A 59 -3.26 -8.60 23.24
N GLU A 60 -3.59 -7.59 24.05
CA GLU A 60 -4.30 -6.39 23.59
C GLU A 60 -3.39 -5.40 22.84
N ASP A 61 -2.07 -5.70 22.77
CA ASP A 61 -1.10 -4.82 22.14
C ASP A 61 -1.28 -4.73 20.63
N ALA A 62 -1.30 -3.51 20.12
CA ALA A 62 -1.43 -3.25 18.70
C ALA A 62 -0.19 -3.71 17.93
N VAL A 63 -0.41 -4.50 16.87
CA VAL A 63 0.62 -4.87 15.91
C VAL A 63 0.56 -3.97 14.66
N THR A 64 1.72 -3.60 14.15
CA THR A 64 1.90 -2.94 12.86
C THR A 64 2.70 -3.82 11.92
N VAL A 65 2.12 -4.12 10.76
CA VAL A 65 2.70 -4.94 9.68
C VAL A 65 2.80 -4.14 8.38
N THR A 66 3.66 -4.59 7.48
CA THR A 66 3.86 -3.99 6.15
C THR A 66 4.02 -5.11 5.13
N GLY A 67 3.58 -4.90 3.89
CA GLY A 67 3.72 -5.88 2.82
C GLY A 67 3.07 -5.42 1.52
N ARG A 68 2.97 -6.34 0.56
CA ARG A 68 2.32 -6.08 -0.72
C ARG A 68 0.84 -6.46 -0.64
N ILE A 69 -0.05 -5.53 -0.98
CA ILE A 69 -1.47 -5.85 -1.14
C ILE A 69 -1.63 -6.67 -2.43
N LYS A 70 -2.00 -7.95 -2.27
CA LYS A 70 -2.22 -8.88 -3.40
C LYS A 70 -3.67 -8.89 -3.85
N ARG A 71 -4.59 -8.68 -2.93
CA ARG A 71 -6.03 -8.65 -3.17
C ARG A 71 -6.68 -7.69 -2.19
N MET A 72 -7.72 -7.00 -2.64
CA MET A 72 -8.55 -6.16 -1.79
C MET A 72 -10.02 -6.38 -2.15
N ARG A 73 -10.88 -6.45 -1.14
CA ARG A 73 -12.33 -6.60 -1.26
C ARG A 73 -13.00 -5.50 -0.46
N ILE A 74 -13.68 -4.60 -1.16
CA ILE A 74 -14.39 -3.46 -0.57
C ILE A 74 -15.87 -3.84 -0.45
N MET A 75 -16.41 -3.79 0.76
CA MET A 75 -17.79 -4.17 1.09
C MET A 75 -18.48 -3.06 1.88
N GLY A 76 -18.73 -1.92 1.21
CA GLY A 76 -19.40 -0.76 1.81
C GLY A 76 -18.63 -0.21 3.01
N LYS A 77 -19.10 -0.48 4.23
CA LYS A 77 -18.48 -0.03 5.49
C LYS A 77 -17.29 -0.88 5.96
N MET A 78 -17.00 -2.00 5.31
CA MET A 78 -15.89 -2.89 5.66
C MET A 78 -15.01 -3.16 4.44
N SER A 79 -13.71 -3.31 4.66
CA SER A 79 -12.76 -3.69 3.61
C SER A 79 -11.81 -4.76 4.14
N PHE A 80 -11.47 -5.71 3.28
CA PHE A 80 -10.55 -6.79 3.56
C PHE A 80 -9.41 -6.75 2.55
N ALA A 81 -8.17 -6.95 3.00
CA ALA A 81 -7.00 -6.96 2.14
C ALA A 81 -6.08 -8.13 2.50
N ASP A 82 -5.57 -8.80 1.47
CA ASP A 82 -4.57 -9.85 1.60
C ASP A 82 -3.18 -9.23 1.43
N LEU A 83 -2.36 -9.36 2.47
CA LEU A 83 -1.00 -8.82 2.55
C LEU A 83 0.03 -9.96 2.46
N GLU A 84 1.01 -9.81 1.59
CA GLU A 84 2.20 -10.67 1.45
C GLU A 84 3.44 -9.98 2.02
#